data_AF-A0A258JRG1-F1
#
_entry.id   AF-A0A258JRG1-F1
#
_cell.length_a   1.000
_cell.length_b   1.000
_cell.length_c   1.000
_cell.angle_alpha   90.00
_cell.angle_beta   90.00
_cell.angle_gamma   90.00
#
_symmetry.space_group_name_H-M   'P 1'
#
loop_
_entity.id
_entity.type
_entity.pdbx_description
1 polymer ?
#
loop_
_entity_poly.entity_id
_entity_poly.type
_entity_poly.pdbx_seq_one_letter_code
_entity_poly.pdbx_strand_id
1 'polypeptide(L)'
;MRGRLTVGEGKGTGMTQRTLGQSGGAETCRAPLPSHGHAFQASRAPATDILPANRVHAVVAESGATRGLYLFENAALHEMAVDAVVPVGRGQPHDNCMPTVALNYIICVKGSLATGEGAVWER
;
A
#
# COMPACT_ATOMS: atom_id res chain seq x y z
N MET A 1 1.20 -9.70 -29.55
CA MET A 1 1.26 -9.01 -28.24
C MET A 1 0.50 -9.85 -27.22
N ARG A 2 1.16 -10.71 -26.43
CA ARG A 2 0.48 -11.61 -25.47
C ARG A 2 0.76 -11.13 -24.04
N GLY A 3 -0.27 -10.97 -23.22
CA GLY A 3 -0.14 -10.56 -21.81
C GLY A 3 0.47 -9.17 -21.60
N ARG A 4 0.26 -8.22 -22.51
CA ARG A 4 0.85 -6.87 -22.43
C ARG A 4 -0.23 -5.80 -22.55
N LEU A 5 -0.10 -4.75 -21.74
CA LEU A 5 -0.87 -3.52 -21.88
C LEU A 5 -0.21 -2.61 -22.93
N THR A 6 -0.98 -2.10 -23.88
CA THR A 6 -0.47 -1.12 -24.85
C THR A 6 -0.40 0.28 -24.24
N VAL A 7 0.70 0.98 -24.49
CA VAL A 7 0.91 2.38 -24.09
C VAL A 7 1.25 3.18 -25.34
N GLY A 8 0.62 4.34 -25.50
CA GLY A 8 0.89 5.24 -26.62
C GLY A 8 2.33 5.76 -26.63
N GLU A 9 2.87 5.97 -27.82
CA GLU A 9 4.14 6.69 -28.00
C GLU A 9 3.97 8.15 -27.58
N GLY A 10 5.03 8.74 -27.02
CA GLY A 10 5.11 10.17 -26.81
C GLY A 10 5.87 10.57 -25.56
N LYS A 11 5.90 11.88 -25.32
CA LYS A 11 6.48 12.47 -24.11
C LYS A 11 5.50 13.51 -23.57
N GLY A 12 4.71 13.13 -22.59
CA GLY A 12 3.90 14.09 -21.84
C GLY A 12 4.78 15.10 -21.09
N THR A 13 4.24 16.29 -20.83
CA THR A 13 4.96 17.32 -20.06
C THR A 13 5.36 16.79 -18.69
N GLY A 14 6.65 16.83 -18.36
CA GLY A 14 7.18 16.29 -17.10
C GLY A 14 7.26 14.76 -17.03
N MET A 15 6.95 14.04 -18.11
CA MET A 15 6.98 12.58 -18.14
C MET A 15 8.20 12.03 -18.87
N THR A 16 8.48 10.75 -18.64
CA THR A 16 9.46 9.99 -19.43
C THR A 16 8.96 9.77 -20.85
N GLN A 17 9.88 9.85 -21.81
CA GLN A 17 9.56 9.54 -23.20
C GLN A 17 9.27 8.05 -23.36
N ARG A 18 8.22 7.73 -24.11
CA ARG A 18 7.85 6.38 -24.54
C ARG A 18 8.04 6.28 -26.04
N THR A 19 8.88 5.36 -26.50
CA THR A 19 9.12 5.10 -27.93
C THR A 19 8.35 3.87 -28.40
N LEU A 20 7.98 3.82 -29.68
CA LEU A 20 7.32 2.64 -30.24
C LEU A 20 8.15 1.37 -30.01
N GLY A 21 7.46 0.28 -29.67
CA GLY A 21 8.08 -1.01 -29.38
C GLY A 21 8.78 -1.12 -28.03
N GLN A 22 8.87 -0.04 -27.24
CA GLN A 22 9.44 -0.09 -25.89
C GLN A 22 8.63 -1.02 -24.99
N SER A 23 9.30 -1.93 -24.29
CA SER A 23 8.72 -2.77 -23.25
C SER A 23 9.05 -2.27 -21.85
N GLY A 24 8.15 -2.49 -20.91
CA GLY A 24 8.36 -2.19 -19.49
C GLY A 24 7.19 -2.67 -18.63
N GLY A 25 7.19 -2.27 -17.36
CA GLY A 25 6.18 -2.68 -16.37
C GLY A 25 6.54 -3.97 -15.64
N ALA A 26 5.76 -4.30 -14.62
CA ALA A 26 5.85 -5.52 -13.84
C ALA A 26 4.45 -5.92 -13.36
N GLU A 27 4.16 -7.22 -13.34
CA GLU A 27 2.87 -7.78 -12.88
C GLU A 27 2.75 -7.77 -11.36
N THR A 28 3.86 -7.69 -10.64
CA THR A 28 3.88 -7.59 -9.17
C THR A 28 4.80 -6.47 -8.73
N CYS A 29 4.45 -5.77 -7.66
CA CYS A 29 5.35 -4.79 -7.04
C CYS A 29 5.36 -4.93 -5.51
N ARG A 30 6.48 -4.58 -4.87
CA ARG A 30 6.57 -4.55 -3.41
C ARG A 30 6.02 -3.21 -2.94
N ALA A 31 5.10 -3.24 -1.97
CA ALA A 31 4.63 -2.00 -1.36
C ALA A 31 5.83 -1.31 -0.67
N PRO A 32 6.13 -0.06 -1.00
CA PRO A 32 7.14 0.70 -0.27
C PRO A 32 6.50 1.17 1.03
N LEU A 33 6.41 0.29 2.03
CA LEU A 33 6.09 0.71 3.40
C LEU A 33 7.39 1.27 4.00
N PRO A 34 7.52 2.59 4.17
CA PRO A 34 8.68 3.14 4.85
C PRO A 34 8.64 2.72 6.32
N SER A 35 9.81 2.64 6.94
CA SER A 35 9.89 2.52 8.39
C SER A 35 9.15 3.71 9.00
N HIS A 36 8.14 3.40 9.81
CA HIS A 36 7.42 4.36 10.63
C HIS A 36 7.27 3.77 12.02
N GLY A 37 7.09 4.64 13.01
CA GLY A 37 6.92 4.24 14.40
C GLY A 37 5.71 4.93 15.01
N HIS A 38 5.20 4.34 16.09
CA HIS A 38 4.22 4.97 16.96
C HIS A 38 4.89 5.30 18.28
N ALA A 39 4.87 6.57 18.67
CA ALA A 39 5.18 6.96 20.04
C ALA A 39 3.92 6.76 20.86
N PHE A 40 3.88 5.70 21.68
CA PHE A 40 2.84 5.52 22.67
C PHE A 40 3.44 5.77 24.05
N GLN A 41 2.85 6.71 24.77
CA GLN A 41 3.34 7.15 26.07
C GLN A 41 2.48 6.53 27.18
N ALA A 42 3.14 5.88 28.15
CA ALA A 42 2.50 5.31 29.32
C ALA A 42 3.33 5.62 30.57
N SER A 43 2.70 5.54 31.74
CA SER A 43 3.37 5.67 33.03
C SER A 43 3.14 4.43 33.90
N ARG A 44 4.14 4.10 34.72
CA ARG A 44 4.03 3.05 35.75
C ARG A 44 3.35 3.53 37.02
N ALA A 45 3.01 4.81 37.12
CA ALA A 45 2.28 5.36 38.25
C ALA A 45 0.80 4.92 38.24
N PRO A 46 0.14 4.83 39.40
CA PRO A 46 -1.28 4.50 39.48
C PRO A 46 -2.16 5.50 38.72
N ALA A 47 -3.13 5.00 37.95
CA ALA A 47 -4.15 5.81 37.30
C ALA A 47 -5.03 6.52 38.33
N THR A 48 -5.37 7.78 38.05
CA THR A 48 -6.21 8.62 38.93
C THR A 48 -7.39 9.23 38.20
N ASP A 49 -7.50 9.03 36.89
CA ASP A 49 -8.50 9.67 36.04
C ASP A 49 -9.10 8.71 35.00
N ILE A 50 -10.35 9.00 34.62
CA ILE A 50 -11.13 8.25 33.62
C ILE A 50 -11.14 8.94 32.24
N LEU A 51 -10.77 10.22 32.17
CA LEU A 51 -10.82 11.00 30.93
C LEU A 51 -9.49 10.95 30.16
N PRO A 52 -9.48 10.67 28.85
CA PRO A 52 -8.24 10.55 28.08
C PRO A 52 -7.61 11.89 27.68
N ALA A 53 -8.38 12.99 27.69
CA ALA A 53 -7.93 14.27 27.16
C ALA A 53 -6.69 14.78 27.91
N ASN A 54 -5.58 15.03 27.19
CA ASN A 54 -4.30 15.51 27.74
C ASN A 54 -3.75 14.63 28.90
N ARG A 55 -3.89 13.31 28.79
CA ARG A 55 -3.42 12.34 29.78
C ARG A 55 -2.75 11.14 29.11
N VAL A 56 -1.92 10.42 29.86
CA VAL A 56 -1.25 9.19 29.40
C VAL A 56 -1.86 7.97 30.08
N HIS A 57 -1.67 6.79 29.47
CA HIS A 57 -2.07 5.53 30.09
C HIS A 57 -1.25 5.27 31.35
N ALA A 58 -1.90 4.75 32.39
CA ALA A 58 -1.30 4.50 33.70
C ALA A 58 -1.69 3.12 34.25
N VAL A 59 -1.00 2.68 35.30
CA VAL A 59 -1.25 1.37 35.92
C VAL A 59 -2.60 1.38 36.64
N VAL A 60 -3.44 0.38 36.37
CA VAL A 60 -4.68 0.19 37.11
C VAL A 60 -4.34 -0.28 38.53
N ALA A 61 -4.72 0.51 39.53
CA ALA A 61 -4.56 0.12 40.94
C ALA A 61 -5.73 -0.75 41.40
N GLU A 62 -5.43 -1.94 41.96
CA GLU A 62 -6.42 -2.92 42.44
C GLU A 62 -7.16 -2.51 43.73
N SER A 63 -6.98 -1.29 44.22
CA SER A 63 -7.55 -0.83 45.49
C SER A 63 -9.02 -0.42 45.36
N GLY A 64 -9.93 -1.40 45.30
CA GLY A 64 -11.35 -1.30 45.68
C GLY A 64 -12.28 -0.54 44.72
N ALA A 65 -11.79 0.45 43.98
CA ALA A 65 -12.49 1.08 42.87
C ALA A 65 -11.48 1.50 41.81
N THR A 66 -11.58 0.95 40.60
CA THR A 66 -10.79 1.39 39.44
C THR A 66 -10.99 2.88 39.23
N ARG A 67 -9.98 3.70 39.53
CA ARG A 67 -10.03 5.17 39.38
C ARG A 67 -9.85 5.63 37.92
N GLY A 68 -9.88 4.68 36.98
CA GLY A 68 -9.74 4.88 35.54
C GLY A 68 -8.47 4.27 34.96
N LEU A 69 -8.09 4.74 33.78
CA LEU A 69 -6.96 4.24 32.99
C LEU A 69 -5.87 5.31 32.76
N TYR A 70 -6.09 6.54 33.22
CA TYR A 70 -5.31 7.70 32.81
C TYR A 70 -4.68 8.44 33.99
N LEU A 71 -3.59 9.14 33.71
CA LEU A 71 -2.87 10.01 34.63
C LEU A 71 -2.40 11.29 33.89
N PHE A 72 -2.38 12.42 34.60
CA PHE A 72 -1.93 13.71 34.05
C PHE A 72 -0.46 13.68 33.60
N GLU A 73 -0.14 14.46 32.57
CA GLU A 73 1.06 14.40 31.72
C GLU A 73 2.41 14.60 32.45
N ASN A 74 2.41 15.04 33.70
CA ASN A 74 3.59 15.13 34.58
C ASN A 74 4.03 13.78 35.18
N ALA A 75 3.47 12.67 34.71
CA ALA A 75 3.89 11.34 35.09
C ALA A 75 5.21 10.96 34.40
N ALA A 76 6.14 10.33 35.13
CA ALA A 76 7.34 9.77 34.52
C ALA A 76 6.93 8.77 33.43
N LEU A 77 7.31 9.08 32.18
CA LEU A 77 7.03 8.26 31.02
C LEU A 77 7.88 6.99 31.07
N HIS A 78 7.28 5.89 30.66
CA HIS A 78 7.93 4.60 30.53
C HIS A 78 7.82 4.15 29.07
N GLU A 79 8.94 3.70 28.52
CA GLU A 79 8.96 3.08 27.21
C GLU A 79 8.08 1.82 27.20
N MET A 80 7.37 1.62 26.09
CA MET A 80 6.63 0.39 25.89
C MET A 80 7.57 -0.82 25.81
N ALA A 81 7.06 -2.00 26.18
CA ALA A 81 7.78 -3.24 25.92
C ALA A 81 8.06 -3.37 24.42
N VAL A 82 9.28 -3.80 24.05
CA VAL A 82 9.69 -3.92 22.64
C VAL A 82 8.77 -4.83 21.82
N ASP A 83 8.17 -5.85 22.47
CA ASP A 83 7.23 -6.78 21.83
C ASP A 83 5.83 -6.18 21.60
N ALA A 84 5.52 -5.02 22.20
CA ALA A 84 4.26 -4.33 21.98
C ALA A 84 4.23 -3.59 20.64
N VAL A 85 5.39 -3.29 20.04
CA VAL A 85 5.52 -2.61 18.75
C VAL A 85 6.34 -3.47 17.80
N VAL A 86 5.66 -4.29 17.01
CA VAL A 86 6.32 -5.18 16.05
C VAL A 86 6.18 -4.68 14.60
N PRO A 87 7.23 -4.80 13.77
CA PRO A 87 7.15 -4.44 12.36
C PRO A 87 6.22 -5.39 11.60
N VAL A 88 5.40 -4.81 10.71
CA VAL A 88 4.43 -5.55 9.88
C VAL A 88 4.71 -5.35 8.39
N GLY A 89 4.09 -6.19 7.55
CA GLY A 89 4.13 -6.05 6.10
C GLY A 89 5.12 -6.97 5.37
N ARG A 90 6.06 -7.61 6.07
CA ARG A 90 6.99 -8.69 5.60
C ARG A 90 7.59 -8.55 4.17
N GLY A 91 7.54 -7.35 3.59
CA GLY A 91 7.96 -7.03 2.24
C GLY A 91 7.26 -7.79 1.10
N GLN A 92 6.14 -8.49 1.32
CA GLN A 92 5.56 -9.34 0.26
C GLN A 92 5.10 -8.51 -0.95
N PRO A 93 5.34 -8.99 -2.19
CA PRO A 93 4.83 -8.32 -3.37
C PRO A 93 3.31 -8.42 -3.42
N HIS A 94 2.66 -7.37 -3.92
CA HIS A 94 1.25 -7.36 -4.28
C HIS A 94 1.08 -7.38 -5.79
N ASP A 95 -0.10 -7.79 -6.22
CA ASP A 95 -0.50 -7.75 -7.62
C ASP A 95 -0.54 -6.29 -8.09
N ASN A 96 0.13 -6.02 -9.20
CA ASN A 96 0.21 -4.73 -9.86
C ASN A 96 -0.61 -4.71 -11.17
N CYS A 97 -1.41 -5.75 -11.41
CA CYS A 97 -2.36 -5.80 -12.51
C CYS A 97 -3.65 -5.04 -12.15
N MET A 98 -3.95 -4.00 -12.92
CA MET A 98 -5.29 -3.40 -12.90
C MET A 98 -6.33 -4.36 -13.50
N PRO A 99 -7.63 -4.16 -13.27
CA PRO A 99 -8.66 -4.92 -13.98
C PRO A 99 -8.46 -4.86 -15.50
N THR A 100 -8.44 -6.01 -16.17
CA THR A 100 -8.14 -6.11 -17.60
C THR A 100 -9.13 -7.01 -18.36
N VAL A 101 -9.24 -6.75 -19.66
CA VAL A 101 -9.94 -7.59 -20.64
C VAL A 101 -8.92 -8.00 -21.71
N ALA A 102 -8.89 -9.29 -22.04
CA ALA A 102 -8.02 -9.80 -23.09
C ALA A 102 -8.56 -9.41 -24.48
N LEU A 103 -7.70 -8.82 -25.29
CA LEU A 103 -8.00 -8.44 -26.68
C LEU A 103 -7.03 -9.12 -27.65
N ASN A 104 -7.52 -9.39 -28.85
CA ASN A 104 -6.69 -9.89 -29.95
C ASN A 104 -6.09 -8.71 -30.73
N TYR A 105 -4.76 -8.60 -30.74
CA TYR A 105 -4.04 -7.64 -31.57
C TYR A 105 -3.61 -8.30 -32.87
N ILE A 106 -4.19 -7.83 -33.98
CA ILE A 106 -3.94 -8.33 -35.34
C ILE A 106 -3.32 -7.20 -36.16
N ILE A 107 -2.25 -7.50 -36.90
CA ILE A 107 -1.60 -6.56 -37.82
C ILE A 107 -1.56 -7.17 -39.22
N CYS A 108 -1.94 -6.39 -40.23
CA CYS A 108 -1.82 -6.77 -41.62
C CYS A 108 -0.36 -6.54 -42.08
N VAL A 109 0.36 -7.60 -42.41
CA VAL A 109 1.78 -7.54 -42.78
C VAL A 109 1.99 -7.26 -44.28
N LYS A 110 0.99 -7.58 -45.12
CA LYS A 110 0.99 -7.35 -46.57
C LYS A 110 -0.35 -6.73 -46.96
N GLY A 111 -0.34 -5.45 -47.38
CA GLY A 111 -1.48 -4.53 -47.39
C GLY A 111 -2.82 -5.06 -47.91
N SER A 112 -3.75 -5.25 -46.98
CA SER A 112 -5.14 -4.78 -46.96
C SER A 112 -5.81 -5.42 -45.73
N LEU A 113 -6.34 -4.61 -44.81
CA LEU A 113 -7.25 -5.12 -43.79
C LEU A 113 -8.51 -5.55 -44.56
N ALA A 114 -8.86 -6.84 -44.51
CA ALA A 114 -10.03 -7.32 -45.23
C ALA A 114 -11.29 -6.66 -44.67
N THR A 115 -11.81 -5.66 -45.39
CA THR A 115 -13.07 -4.99 -45.09
C THR A 115 -14.19 -5.67 -45.88
N GLY A 116 -14.72 -6.78 -45.36
CA GLY A 116 -15.86 -7.49 -45.94
C GLY A 116 -16.19 -8.81 -45.24
N GLU A 117 -17.47 -9.18 -45.20
CA GLU A 117 -17.90 -10.53 -44.81
C GLU A 117 -17.35 -11.55 -45.81
N GLY A 118 -16.45 -12.43 -45.36
CA GLY A 118 -15.81 -13.44 -46.21
C GLY A 118 -14.28 -13.49 -46.16
N ALA A 119 -13.63 -12.71 -45.28
CA ALA A 119 -12.19 -12.79 -45.07
C ALA A 119 -11.79 -14.17 -44.50
N VAL A 120 -11.26 -15.05 -45.35
CA VAL A 120 -10.68 -16.33 -44.94
C VAL A 120 -9.28 -16.09 -44.43
N TRP A 121 -9.06 -16.43 -43.16
CA TRP A 121 -7.76 -16.37 -42.51
C TRP A 121 -7.04 -17.70 -42.77
N GLU A 122 -6.02 -17.71 -43.60
CA GLU A 122 -5.10 -18.86 -43.66
C GLU A 122 -4.25 -18.90 -42.38
N ARG A 123 -4.16 -20.10 -41.80
CA ARG A 123 -3.50 -20.37 -40.51
C ARG A 123 -1.99 -20.40 -40.62
#